data_AF-A0A194WS31-F1
#
_entry.id   AF-A0A194WS31-F1
#
_cell.length_a   1.000
_cell.length_b   1.000
_cell.length_c   1.000
_cell.angle_alpha   90.00
_cell.angle_beta   90.00
_cell.angle_gamma   90.00
#
_symmetry.space_group_name_H-M   'P 1'
#
loop_
_entity.id
_entity.type
_entity.pdbx_description
1 polymer ?
#
loop_
_entity_poly.entity_id
_entity_poly.type
_entity_poly.pdbx_seq_one_letter_code
_entity_poly.pdbx_strand_id
1 'polypeptide(L)'
;FANLKKGSPEYVDLAESGRVWENFFRPGNIEPYLQTQSDLKQTLTSIDELKEWYRKNDKAKTTILRDLVPEYAQQSTSLEQNPLHIGDAAVIFDELEKQLFGNIDSLDVMSTSEVSKLALPTPEKLLPGKNANQVAELRNHIFVSRYTTEAALNNPGTTSISVADIQQLSMMILRGTDAKTLYASN
;
A
#
# COMPACT_ATOMS: atom_id res chain seq x y z
N PHE A 1 -2.57 -6.97 30.51
CA PHE A 1 -2.47 -5.50 30.35
C PHE A 1 -3.64 -4.76 30.96
N ALA A 2 -4.88 -4.96 30.53
CA ALA A 2 -6.04 -4.17 31.01
C ALA A 2 -6.27 -4.19 32.54
N ASN A 3 -5.90 -5.28 33.21
CA ASN A 3 -6.03 -5.45 34.66
C ASN A 3 -4.72 -5.22 35.44
N LEU A 4 -3.63 -4.89 34.74
CA LEU A 4 -2.34 -4.60 35.36
C LEU A 4 -2.14 -3.08 35.39
N LYS A 5 -1.67 -2.55 36.52
CA LYS A 5 -1.38 -1.13 36.63
C LYS A 5 -0.19 -0.81 35.72
N LYS A 6 -0.36 0.14 34.79
CA LYS A 6 0.71 0.59 33.89
C LYS A 6 1.95 0.98 34.70
N GLY A 7 3.09 0.37 34.40
CA GLY A 7 4.36 0.58 35.10
C GLY A 7 4.58 -0.24 36.38
N SER A 8 3.68 -1.17 36.74
CA SER A 8 3.98 -2.15 37.80
C SER A 8 5.06 -3.15 37.35
N PRO A 9 5.77 -3.80 38.28
CA PRO A 9 6.75 -4.83 37.93
C PRO A 9 6.17 -5.93 37.04
N GLU A 10 4.94 -6.38 37.30
CA GLU A 10 4.24 -7.41 36.52
C GLU A 10 3.84 -6.90 35.13
N TYR A 11 3.58 -5.60 34.99
CA TYR A 11 3.31 -4.98 33.69
C TYR A 11 4.58 -4.94 32.82
N VAL A 12 5.71 -4.55 33.42
CA VAL A 12 7.00 -4.46 32.74
C VAL A 12 7.50 -5.86 32.35
N ASP A 13 7.45 -6.81 33.29
CA ASP A 13 7.88 -8.19 33.06
C ASP A 13 7.05 -8.87 31.97
N LEU A 14 5.73 -8.66 31.95
CA LEU A 14 4.88 -9.17 30.88
C LEU A 14 5.18 -8.49 29.52
N ALA A 15 5.43 -7.18 29.51
CA ALA A 15 5.80 -6.44 28.29
C ALA A 15 7.13 -6.93 27.70
N GLU A 16 8.14 -7.15 28.55
CA GLU A 16 9.48 -7.59 28.15
C GLU A 16 9.53 -9.08 27.80
N SER A 17 8.61 -9.89 28.35
CA SER A 17 8.56 -11.34 28.07
C SER A 17 8.16 -11.70 26.63
N GLY A 18 7.62 -10.76 25.85
CA GLY A 18 7.02 -11.04 24.53
C GLY A 18 5.72 -11.85 24.57
N ARG A 19 5.30 -12.34 25.75
CA ARG A 19 4.11 -13.20 25.92
C ARG A 19 2.79 -12.43 25.94
N VAL A 20 2.83 -11.11 25.85
CA VAL A 20 1.63 -10.26 25.72
C VAL A 20 0.77 -10.72 24.55
N TRP A 21 1.44 -10.95 23.41
CA TRP A 21 0.78 -11.30 22.17
C TRP A 21 0.14 -12.68 22.26
N GLU A 22 0.89 -13.66 22.74
CA GLU A 22 0.41 -15.04 22.91
C GLU A 22 -0.68 -15.18 23.97
N ASN A 23 -0.53 -14.54 25.14
CA ASN A 23 -1.44 -14.75 26.26
C ASN A 23 -2.73 -13.94 26.15
N PHE A 24 -2.65 -12.73 25.59
CA PHE A 24 -3.80 -11.81 25.54
C PHE A 24 -4.51 -11.84 24.18
N PHE A 25 -3.76 -11.74 23.09
CA PHE A 25 -4.32 -11.73 21.74
C PHE A 25 -4.52 -13.14 21.18
N ARG A 26 -3.76 -14.13 21.70
CA ARG A 26 -3.85 -15.54 21.32
C ARG A 26 -3.95 -15.72 19.80
N PRO A 27 -2.97 -15.22 19.02
CA PRO A 27 -3.06 -15.21 17.55
C PRO A 27 -3.20 -16.62 16.95
N GLY A 28 -2.79 -17.67 17.66
CA GLY A 28 -3.01 -19.06 17.26
C GLY A 28 -4.43 -19.59 17.54
N ASN A 29 -5.26 -18.86 18.30
CA ASN A 29 -6.65 -19.24 18.52
C ASN A 29 -7.51 -18.79 17.34
N ILE A 30 -7.91 -19.74 16.50
CA ILE A 30 -8.72 -19.46 15.31
C ILE A 30 -10.22 -19.30 15.61
N GLU A 31 -10.71 -19.73 16.78
CA GLU A 31 -12.15 -19.76 17.09
C GLU A 31 -12.85 -18.40 16.93
N PRO A 32 -12.31 -17.25 17.41
CA PRO A 32 -12.94 -15.95 17.21
C PRO A 32 -13.04 -15.56 15.73
N TYR A 33 -12.05 -15.97 14.93
CA TYR A 33 -12.05 -15.74 13.49
C TYR A 33 -13.12 -16.58 12.78
N LEU A 34 -13.26 -17.86 13.17
CA LEU A 34 -14.31 -18.73 12.63
C LEU A 34 -15.71 -18.23 12.99
N GLN A 35 -15.91 -17.77 14.24
CA GLN A 35 -17.18 -17.18 14.66
C GLN A 35 -17.49 -15.94 13.83
N THR A 36 -16.52 -15.03 13.68
CA THR A 36 -16.69 -13.82 12.86
C THR A 36 -17.00 -14.16 11.39
N GLN A 37 -16.35 -15.17 10.82
CA GLN A 37 -16.67 -15.64 9.46
C GLN A 37 -18.09 -16.20 9.36
N SER A 38 -18.57 -16.90 10.40
CA SER A 38 -19.93 -17.39 10.48
C SER A 38 -20.94 -16.23 10.52
N ASP A 39 -20.69 -15.25 11.39
CA ASP A 39 -21.54 -14.07 11.58
C ASP A 39 -21.60 -13.21 10.30
N LEU A 40 -20.49 -13.12 9.56
CA LEU A 40 -20.38 -12.35 8.32
C LEU A 40 -20.58 -13.18 7.05
N LYS A 41 -21.09 -14.41 7.15
CA LYS A 41 -21.18 -15.35 6.02
C LYS A 41 -21.85 -14.75 4.78
N GLN A 42 -22.94 -14.00 4.97
CA GLN A 42 -23.64 -13.36 3.85
C GLN A 42 -22.78 -12.29 3.18
N THR A 43 -22.13 -11.42 3.96
CA THR A 43 -21.21 -10.40 3.44
C THR A 43 -20.05 -11.03 2.68
N LEU A 44 -19.45 -12.10 3.22
CA LEU A 44 -18.38 -12.84 2.56
C LEU A 44 -18.85 -13.45 1.24
N THR A 45 -20.07 -14.01 1.22
CA THR A 45 -20.68 -14.55 -0.01
C THR A 45 -20.84 -13.46 -1.07
N SER A 46 -21.36 -12.28 -0.72
CA SER A 46 -21.50 -11.17 -1.67
C SER A 46 -20.15 -10.63 -2.16
N ILE A 47 -19.12 -10.62 -1.29
CA ILE A 47 -17.76 -10.29 -1.69
C ILE A 47 -17.23 -11.29 -2.73
N ASP A 48 -17.48 -12.59 -2.52
CA ASP A 48 -17.02 -13.63 -3.46
C ASP A 48 -17.77 -13.58 -4.80
N GLU A 49 -19.07 -13.27 -4.80
CA GLU A 49 -19.84 -12.98 -6.02
C GLU A 49 -19.27 -11.78 -6.78
N LEU A 50 -18.91 -10.71 -6.08
CA LEU A 50 -18.29 -9.53 -6.68
C LEU A 50 -16.90 -9.84 -7.26
N LYS A 51 -16.07 -10.59 -6.54
CA LYS A 51 -14.75 -11.04 -7.04
C LYS A 51 -14.91 -11.85 -8.32
N GLU A 52 -15.89 -12.74 -8.37
CA GLU A 52 -16.16 -13.56 -9.55
C GLU A 52 -16.67 -12.74 -10.72
N TRP A 53 -17.49 -11.71 -10.48
CA TRP A 53 -17.87 -10.74 -11.50
C TRP A 53 -16.63 -10.04 -12.09
N TYR A 54 -15.72 -9.54 -11.25
CA TYR A 54 -14.47 -8.92 -11.73
C TYR A 54 -13.61 -9.88 -12.54
N ARG A 55 -13.51 -11.16 -12.14
CA ARG A 55 -12.78 -12.19 -12.87
C ARG A 55 -13.34 -12.43 -14.28
N LYS A 56 -14.66 -12.30 -14.45
CA LYS A 56 -15.34 -12.50 -15.75
C LYS A 56 -15.37 -11.25 -16.63
N ASN A 57 -15.07 -10.09 -16.09
CA ASN A 57 -15.18 -8.80 -16.77
C ASN A 57 -13.82 -8.10 -16.88
N ASP A 58 -12.88 -8.69 -17.63
CA ASP A 58 -11.48 -8.23 -17.71
C ASP A 58 -11.34 -6.73 -18.05
N LYS A 59 -12.13 -6.22 -18.99
CA LYS A 59 -12.10 -4.80 -19.35
C LYS A 59 -12.51 -3.91 -18.18
N ALA A 60 -13.58 -4.26 -17.47
CA ALA A 60 -14.05 -3.51 -16.32
C ALA A 60 -13.06 -3.59 -15.16
N LYS A 61 -12.48 -4.77 -14.92
CA LYS A 61 -11.44 -5.00 -13.91
C LYS A 61 -10.24 -4.08 -14.14
N THR A 62 -9.70 -4.06 -15.35
CA THR A 62 -8.52 -3.24 -15.67
C THR A 62 -8.82 -1.75 -15.55
N THR A 63 -9.94 -1.27 -16.08
CA THR A 63 -10.32 0.14 -15.98
C THR A 63 -10.54 0.56 -14.53
N ILE A 64 -11.39 -0.15 -13.79
CA ILE A 64 -11.74 0.21 -12.41
C ILE A 64 -10.50 0.18 -11.50
N LEU A 65 -9.65 -0.85 -11.60
CA LEU A 65 -8.48 -0.94 -10.73
C LEU A 65 -7.45 0.16 -11.00
N ARG A 66 -7.30 0.60 -12.25
CA ARG A 66 -6.44 1.74 -12.60
C ARG A 66 -7.03 3.06 -12.10
N ASP A 67 -8.33 3.26 -12.28
CA ASP A 67 -9.03 4.49 -11.88
C ASP A 67 -9.00 4.71 -10.35
N LEU A 68 -8.93 3.63 -9.56
CA LEU A 68 -8.84 3.69 -8.10
C LEU A 68 -7.43 3.99 -7.56
N VAL A 69 -6.39 3.92 -8.38
CA VAL A 69 -4.99 4.15 -7.95
C VAL A 69 -4.78 5.50 -7.24
N PRO A 70 -5.17 6.66 -7.81
CA PRO A 70 -4.95 7.95 -7.15
C PRO A 70 -5.70 8.06 -5.82
N GLU A 71 -6.93 7.56 -5.75
CA GLU A 71 -7.73 7.59 -4.52
C GLU A 71 -7.13 6.69 -3.43
N TYR A 72 -6.76 5.45 -3.77
CA TYR A 72 -6.12 4.54 -2.84
C TYR A 72 -4.82 5.13 -2.27
N ALA A 73 -3.96 5.67 -3.13
CA ALA A 73 -2.70 6.25 -2.70
C ALA A 73 -2.90 7.49 -1.81
N GLN A 74 -3.88 8.33 -2.12
CA GLN A 74 -4.22 9.47 -1.30
C GLN A 74 -4.72 9.04 0.09
N GLN A 75 -5.66 8.10 0.16
CA GLN A 75 -6.18 7.61 1.44
C GLN A 75 -5.08 6.96 2.28
N SER A 76 -4.22 6.16 1.67
CA SER A 76 -3.08 5.51 2.33
C SER A 76 -2.13 6.54 2.96
N THR A 77 -1.65 7.51 2.18
CA THR A 77 -0.77 8.57 2.70
C THR A 77 -1.47 9.51 3.69
N SER A 78 -2.79 9.71 3.56
CA SER A 78 -3.56 10.51 4.51
C SER A 78 -3.62 9.85 5.90
N LEU A 79 -3.57 8.52 6.00
CA LEU A 79 -3.48 7.82 7.30
C LEU A 79 -2.17 8.16 8.02
N GLU A 80 -1.11 8.40 7.26
CA GLU A 80 0.21 8.85 7.72
C GLU A 80 0.33 10.38 7.81
N GLN A 81 -0.81 11.09 7.86
CA GLN A 81 -0.90 12.55 8.03
C GLN A 81 -0.39 13.39 6.85
N ASN A 82 -0.33 12.83 5.64
CA ASN A 82 -0.14 13.63 4.44
C ASN A 82 -1.40 14.50 4.17
N PRO A 83 -1.31 15.84 4.09
CA PRO A 83 -2.47 16.72 4.00
C PRO A 83 -3.01 16.89 2.58
N LEU A 84 -2.38 16.28 1.57
CA LEU A 84 -2.79 16.42 0.17
C LEU A 84 -4.15 15.77 -0.06
N HIS A 85 -4.99 16.44 -0.87
CA HIS A 85 -6.36 16.01 -1.12
C HIS A 85 -6.46 15.11 -2.35
N ILE A 86 -7.61 14.48 -2.54
CA ILE A 86 -7.86 13.60 -3.70
C ILE A 86 -7.66 14.32 -5.05
N GLY A 87 -7.96 15.62 -5.12
CA GLY A 87 -7.68 16.43 -6.32
C GLY A 87 -6.18 16.60 -6.61
N ASP A 88 -5.35 16.73 -5.56
CA ASP A 88 -3.90 16.78 -5.70
C ASP A 88 -3.36 15.43 -6.24
N ALA A 89 -3.92 14.31 -5.75
CA ALA A 89 -3.57 12.96 -6.21
C ALA A 89 -3.95 12.73 -7.68
N ALA A 90 -5.13 13.18 -8.11
CA ALA A 90 -5.56 13.10 -9.50
C ALA A 90 -4.63 13.88 -10.44
N VAL A 91 -4.23 15.11 -10.06
CA VAL A 91 -3.27 15.90 -10.85
C VAL A 91 -1.91 15.20 -10.97
N ILE A 92 -1.40 14.66 -9.86
CA ILE A 92 -0.13 13.91 -9.87
C ILE A 92 -0.25 12.68 -10.78
N PHE A 93 -1.36 11.95 -10.70
CA PHE A 93 -1.59 10.75 -11.48
C PHE A 93 -1.65 11.04 -12.99
N ASP A 94 -2.42 12.05 -13.41
CA ASP A 94 -2.49 12.48 -14.79
C ASP A 94 -1.12 12.88 -15.35
N GLU A 95 -0.30 13.54 -14.53
CA GLU A 95 1.02 13.96 -14.97
C GLU A 95 2.02 12.80 -15.05
N LEU A 96 1.90 11.80 -14.18
CA LEU A 96 2.66 10.56 -14.28
C LEU A 96 2.24 9.75 -15.52
N GLU A 97 0.94 9.69 -15.85
CA GLU A 97 0.46 9.05 -17.06
C GLU A 97 1.04 9.73 -18.31
N LYS A 98 1.07 11.06 -18.36
CA LYS A 98 1.63 11.82 -19.50
C LYS A 98 3.15 11.74 -19.61
N GLN A 99 3.88 11.94 -18.51
CA GLN A 99 5.33 12.09 -18.55
C GLN A 99 6.09 10.76 -18.44
N LEU A 100 5.49 9.75 -17.82
CA LEU A 100 6.18 8.52 -17.45
C LEU A 100 5.52 7.28 -18.03
N PHE A 101 4.28 6.96 -17.63
CA PHE A 101 3.66 5.70 -18.03
C PHE A 101 3.34 5.64 -19.52
N GLY A 102 2.93 6.75 -20.14
CA GLY A 102 2.73 6.82 -21.58
C GLY A 102 4.00 6.63 -22.42
N ASN A 103 5.19 6.70 -21.80
CA ASN A 103 6.49 6.49 -22.44
C ASN A 103 7.11 5.13 -22.10
N ILE A 104 6.42 4.28 -21.34
CA ILE A 104 6.89 2.94 -20.96
C ILE A 104 6.03 1.91 -21.69
N ASP A 105 6.65 1.19 -22.63
CA ASP A 105 5.94 0.23 -23.49
C ASP A 105 5.35 -0.96 -22.71
N SER A 106 5.96 -1.38 -21.60
CA SER A 106 5.52 -2.56 -20.85
C SER A 106 5.88 -2.48 -19.35
N LEU A 107 5.14 -1.68 -18.59
CA LEU A 107 5.32 -1.55 -17.13
C LEU A 107 5.03 -2.86 -16.39
N ASP A 108 4.12 -3.67 -16.93
CA ASP A 108 3.57 -4.92 -16.38
C ASP A 108 4.56 -6.10 -16.37
N VAL A 109 5.66 -6.02 -17.11
CA VAL A 109 6.72 -7.05 -17.16
C VAL A 109 8.02 -6.59 -16.52
N MET A 110 8.14 -5.32 -16.13
CA MET A 110 9.35 -4.81 -15.49
C MET A 110 9.53 -5.42 -14.10
N SER A 111 10.76 -5.79 -13.76
CA SER A 111 11.12 -6.17 -12.40
C SER A 111 11.13 -4.96 -11.47
N THR A 112 10.93 -5.19 -10.17
CA THR A 112 11.05 -4.14 -9.14
C THR A 112 12.38 -3.38 -9.21
N SER A 113 13.46 -4.07 -9.59
CA SER A 113 14.80 -3.47 -9.77
C SER A 113 14.86 -2.48 -10.93
N GLU A 114 14.24 -2.79 -12.06
CA GLU A 114 14.17 -1.89 -13.20
C GLU A 114 13.29 -0.68 -12.90
N VAL A 115 12.12 -0.92 -12.30
CA VAL A 115 11.18 0.13 -11.95
C VAL A 115 11.76 1.08 -10.90
N SER A 116 12.54 0.57 -9.94
CA SER A 116 13.22 1.39 -8.92
C SER A 116 14.22 2.41 -9.48
N LYS A 117 14.72 2.19 -10.70
CA LYS A 117 15.68 3.06 -11.38
C LYS A 117 15.02 4.14 -12.23
N LEU A 118 13.71 4.07 -12.44
CA LEU A 118 12.98 5.07 -13.21
C LEU A 118 13.07 6.44 -12.52
N ALA A 119 13.39 7.46 -13.32
CA ALA A 119 13.39 8.85 -12.88
C ALA A 119 11.94 9.33 -12.77
N LEU A 120 11.53 9.75 -11.57
CA LEU A 120 10.20 10.32 -11.37
C LEU A 120 10.23 11.84 -11.59
N PRO A 121 9.12 12.43 -12.09
CA PRO A 121 8.97 13.88 -12.12
C PRO A 121 9.20 14.49 -10.73
N THR A 122 9.83 15.66 -10.71
CA THR A 122 10.17 16.32 -9.44
C THR A 122 8.90 16.85 -8.77
N PRO A 123 8.81 16.82 -7.42
CA PRO A 123 7.61 17.25 -6.71
C PRO A 123 7.17 18.68 -7.04
N GLU A 124 8.13 19.59 -7.22
CA GLU A 124 7.89 21.00 -7.52
C GLU A 124 7.26 21.22 -8.90
N LYS A 125 7.49 20.30 -9.84
CA LYS A 125 6.86 20.32 -11.16
C LYS A 125 5.44 19.75 -11.13
N LEU A 126 5.21 18.75 -10.28
CA LEU A 126 3.90 18.09 -10.18
C LEU A 126 2.87 18.99 -9.50
N LEU A 127 3.23 19.61 -8.37
CA LEU A 127 2.34 20.52 -7.63
C LEU A 127 3.13 21.74 -7.11
N PRO A 128 3.29 22.77 -7.95
CA PRO A 128 3.99 23.99 -7.57
C PRO A 128 3.35 24.65 -6.34
N GLY A 129 4.17 25.07 -5.38
CA GLY A 129 3.72 25.77 -4.16
C GLY A 129 3.22 24.84 -3.04
N LYS A 130 3.16 23.52 -3.26
CA LYS A 130 2.95 22.53 -2.19
C LYS A 130 4.29 22.10 -1.58
N ASN A 131 4.23 21.48 -0.40
CA ASN A 131 5.42 20.94 0.25
C ASN A 131 5.99 19.78 -0.58
N ALA A 132 7.26 19.90 -0.99
CA ALA A 132 7.91 18.93 -1.87
C ALA A 132 7.98 17.52 -1.27
N ASN A 133 8.18 17.39 0.05
CA ASN A 133 8.26 16.10 0.73
C ASN A 133 6.90 15.36 0.69
N GLN A 134 5.81 16.07 0.99
CA GLN A 134 4.45 15.52 0.94
C GLN A 134 4.05 15.12 -0.49
N VAL A 135 4.41 15.93 -1.48
CA VAL A 135 4.16 15.63 -2.89
C VAL A 135 5.02 14.44 -3.35
N ALA A 136 6.27 14.34 -2.90
CA ALA A 136 7.14 13.20 -3.19
C ALA A 136 6.55 11.89 -2.64
N GLU A 137 6.08 11.90 -1.40
CA GLU A 137 5.44 10.74 -0.76
C GLU A 137 4.21 10.27 -1.56
N LEU A 138 3.26 11.18 -1.84
CA LEU A 138 2.06 10.84 -2.60
C LEU A 138 2.37 10.36 -4.02
N ARG A 139 3.29 11.05 -4.73
CA ARG A 139 3.78 10.63 -6.05
C ARG A 139 4.34 9.21 -6.01
N ASN A 140 5.19 8.90 -5.04
CA ASN A 140 5.80 7.58 -4.94
C ASN A 140 4.74 6.52 -4.67
N HIS A 141 3.78 6.80 -3.80
CA HIS A 141 2.69 5.87 -3.48
C HIS A 141 1.79 5.61 -4.69
N ILE A 142 1.42 6.65 -5.44
CA ILE A 142 0.68 6.52 -6.71
C ILE A 142 1.46 5.65 -7.69
N PHE A 143 2.75 5.96 -7.86
CA PHE A 143 3.61 5.23 -8.79
C PHE A 143 3.71 3.73 -8.44
N VAL A 144 3.99 3.41 -7.17
CA VAL A 144 4.11 2.03 -6.71
C VAL A 144 2.78 1.30 -6.84
N SER A 145 1.67 1.94 -6.46
CA SER A 145 0.32 1.36 -6.59
C SER A 145 0.00 1.04 -8.05
N ARG A 146 0.27 1.98 -8.96
CA ARG A 146 0.08 1.79 -10.41
C ARG A 146 0.87 0.60 -10.95
N TYR A 147 2.14 0.50 -10.59
CA TYR A 147 3.01 -0.62 -10.98
C TYR A 147 2.49 -1.95 -10.43
N THR A 148 2.18 -2.03 -9.14
CA THR A 148 1.69 -3.27 -8.52
C THR A 148 0.36 -3.72 -9.11
N THR A 149 -0.53 -2.78 -9.47
CA THR A 149 -1.78 -3.08 -10.17
C THR A 149 -1.51 -3.73 -11.53
N GLU A 150 -0.58 -3.21 -12.32
CA GLU A 150 -0.23 -3.82 -13.62
C GLU A 150 0.43 -5.19 -13.48
N ALA A 151 1.41 -5.31 -12.59
CA ALA A 151 2.08 -6.57 -12.34
C ALA A 151 1.08 -7.67 -11.89
N ALA A 152 0.13 -7.32 -11.03
CA ALA A 152 -0.90 -8.23 -10.56
C ALA A 152 -1.95 -8.57 -11.63
N LEU A 153 -2.30 -7.60 -12.50
CA LEU A 153 -3.20 -7.83 -13.63
C LEU A 153 -2.58 -8.79 -14.66
N ASN A 154 -1.28 -8.69 -14.90
CA ASN A 154 -0.55 -9.52 -15.86
C ASN A 154 -0.23 -10.93 -15.34
N ASN A 155 -0.13 -11.11 -14.02
CA ASN A 155 0.23 -12.38 -13.38
C ASN A 155 -0.88 -12.94 -12.47
N PRO A 156 -2.10 -13.16 -12.98
CA PRO A 156 -3.23 -13.57 -12.15
C PRO A 156 -2.98 -14.94 -11.50
N GLY A 157 -3.23 -15.04 -10.19
CA GLY A 157 -3.12 -16.30 -9.45
C GLY A 157 -1.70 -16.71 -9.07
N THR A 158 -0.71 -15.84 -9.28
CA THR A 158 0.66 -16.06 -8.78
C THR A 158 0.85 -15.44 -7.40
N THR A 159 1.59 -16.11 -6.51
CA THR A 159 1.98 -15.62 -5.18
C THR A 159 3.14 -14.59 -5.23
N SER A 160 3.33 -13.93 -6.37
CA SER A 160 4.66 -13.52 -6.89
C SER A 160 5.22 -12.20 -6.36
N ILE A 161 5.14 -11.92 -5.06
CA ILE A 161 5.91 -10.83 -4.46
C ILE A 161 6.89 -11.42 -3.45
N SER A 162 8.17 -11.40 -3.81
CA SER A 162 9.24 -11.84 -2.90
C SER A 162 9.49 -10.80 -1.80
N VAL A 163 10.16 -11.19 -0.72
CA VAL A 163 10.60 -10.23 0.31
C VAL A 163 11.50 -9.15 -0.30
N ALA A 164 12.33 -9.50 -1.28
CA ALA A 164 13.17 -8.54 -1.99
C ALA A 164 12.34 -7.53 -2.79
N ASP A 165 11.22 -7.95 -3.39
CA ASP A 165 10.29 -7.05 -4.07
C ASP A 165 9.62 -6.11 -3.08
N ILE A 166 9.16 -6.62 -1.93
CA ILE A 166 8.56 -5.80 -0.86
C ILE A 166 9.55 -4.74 -0.39
N GLN A 167 10.80 -5.11 -0.14
CA GLN A 167 11.86 -4.18 0.29
C GLN A 167 12.10 -3.10 -0.76
N GLN A 168 12.19 -3.47 -2.04
CA GLN A 168 12.39 -2.50 -3.12
C GLN A 168 11.21 -1.54 -3.25
N LEU A 169 9.98 -2.05 -3.29
CA LEU A 169 8.79 -1.20 -3.37
C LEU A 169 8.67 -0.27 -2.16
N SER A 170 9.01 -0.76 -0.96
CA SER A 170 9.04 0.08 0.25
C SER A 170 10.07 1.20 0.15
N MET A 171 11.29 0.90 -0.33
CA MET A 171 12.30 1.93 -0.57
C MET A 171 11.86 2.95 -1.63
N MET A 172 11.09 2.52 -2.63
CA MET A 172 10.54 3.41 -3.64
C MET A 172 9.50 4.37 -3.07
N ILE A 173 8.63 3.90 -2.17
CA ILE A 173 7.65 4.75 -1.45
C ILE A 173 8.37 5.89 -0.70
N LEU A 174 9.53 5.60 -0.10
CA LEU A 174 10.31 6.58 0.67
C LEU A 174 11.26 7.45 -0.20
N ARG A 175 11.35 7.21 -1.50
CA ARG A 175 12.40 7.85 -2.31
C ARG A 175 12.22 9.36 -2.44
N GLY A 176 13.22 10.11 -1.95
CA GLY A 176 13.19 11.57 -2.03
C GLY A 176 12.23 12.20 -1.02
N THR A 177 11.83 11.43 -0.01
CA THR A 177 11.17 11.94 1.19
C THR A 177 12.17 12.06 2.34
N ASP A 178 11.85 12.87 3.34
CA ASP A 178 12.66 13.04 4.56
C ASP A 178 12.80 11.71 5.34
N ALA A 179 11.79 10.83 5.22
CA ALA A 179 11.79 9.50 5.84
C ALA A 179 12.89 8.58 5.27
N LYS A 180 13.35 8.80 4.03
CA LYS A 180 14.46 8.02 3.45
C LYS A 180 15.70 8.04 4.34
N THR A 181 16.03 9.21 4.89
CA THR A 181 17.18 9.41 5.78
C THR A 181 17.01 8.68 7.10
N LEU A 182 15.78 8.57 7.60
CA LEU A 182 15.46 7.87 8.85
C LEU A 182 15.73 6.37 8.74
N TYR A 183 15.42 5.76 7.59
CA TYR A 183 15.58 4.32 7.34
C TYR A 183 16.91 3.93 6.69
N ALA A 184 17.69 4.89 6.15
CA ALA A 184 19.05 4.64 5.65
C ALA A 184 20.11 4.57 6.78
N SER A 185 19.72 4.89 8.01
CA SER A 185 20.59 4.99 9.19
C SER A 185 20.57 3.74 10.07
N ASN A 186 19.88 2.66 9.66
CA ASN A 186 19.78 1.38 10.36
C ASN A 186 20.29 0.24 9.50
#